data_AF-K5CA16-F1
#
_entry.id   AF-K5CA16-F1
#
_cell.length_a   1.000
_cell.length_b   1.000
_cell.length_c   1.000
_cell.angle_alpha   90.00
_cell.angle_beta   90.00
_cell.angle_gamma   90.00
#
_symmetry.space_group_name_H-M   'P 1'
#
loop_
_entity.id
_entity.type
_entity.pdbx_description
1 polymer ?
#
loop_
_entity_poly.entity_id
_entity_poly.type
_entity_poly.pdbx_seq_one_letter_code
_entity_poly.pdbx_strand_id
1 'polypeptide(L)'
;MNAAESRSGPHRPGGKKGKQTTVAGIVLAVVVGGYTLLRPSINEATGWNLPALPGKQVAKDSVADNSPAPVSDQTSSSRSVPAPNESAKPATPRVESQTQSQRNETAKSPGPLASKMTRGDPASQSNSATAQPTTDNSDLEYGLLREISPDRFLSPAGVLYTPGSAEGHRLEHLRRHTKDQPNRSGKHGVFDGDMEGALATIDKAYEKAQANQRTTKEVDGKRTIYTVDMGKRVGFVGGRDGQRSRNPMARRVRLVLEGNRLITAFPL
;
A
#
# COMPACT_ATOMS: atom_id res chain seq x y z
N MET A 1 -13.65 96.74 48.33
CA MET A 1 -14.01 96.01 49.56
C MET A 1 -14.32 94.57 49.16
N ASN A 2 -13.46 93.62 49.55
CA ASN A 2 -13.64 92.14 49.60
C ASN A 2 -14.00 91.39 48.29
N ALA A 3 -13.69 90.11 48.04
CA ALA A 3 -12.64 89.16 48.42
C ALA A 3 -12.85 87.90 47.52
N ALA A 4 -11.73 87.26 47.17
CA ALA A 4 -11.43 85.88 46.73
C ALA A 4 -12.47 84.82 46.23
N GLU A 5 -12.01 84.11 45.18
CA GLU A 5 -12.01 82.64 44.90
C GLU A 5 -13.29 81.84 44.59
N SER A 6 -13.34 81.20 43.40
CA SER A 6 -13.22 79.72 43.23
C SER A 6 -13.49 79.21 41.80
N ARG A 7 -12.50 78.50 41.26
CA ARG A 7 -12.49 77.21 40.51
C ARG A 7 -13.35 76.92 39.25
N SER A 8 -12.71 76.10 38.40
CA SER A 8 -13.19 75.06 37.45
C SER A 8 -13.65 75.41 36.02
N GLY A 9 -12.73 75.20 35.06
CA GLY A 9 -12.82 74.14 34.03
C GLY A 9 -13.79 74.30 32.84
N PRO A 10 -13.31 74.30 31.57
CA PRO A 10 -14.18 74.33 30.39
C PRO A 10 -14.63 72.93 29.94
N HIS A 11 -15.94 72.74 29.75
CA HIS A 11 -16.52 71.60 29.04
C HIS A 11 -16.45 71.81 27.51
N ARG A 12 -15.86 70.85 26.81
CA ARG A 12 -15.85 70.72 25.34
C ARG A 12 -16.73 69.54 24.90
N PRO A 13 -17.37 69.59 23.72
CA PRO A 13 -18.32 68.58 23.25
C PRO A 13 -17.63 67.50 22.39
N GLY A 14 -18.24 66.31 22.27
CA GLY A 14 -17.82 65.34 21.25
C GLY A 14 -18.14 63.88 21.54
N GLY A 15 -19.42 63.50 21.62
CA GLY A 15 -19.82 62.09 21.65
C GLY A 15 -19.85 61.47 20.25
N LYS A 16 -18.75 60.85 19.80
CA LYS A 16 -18.77 59.88 18.70
C LYS A 16 -19.03 58.48 19.27
N LYS A 17 -20.19 57.89 18.94
CA LYS A 17 -20.53 56.50 19.25
C LYS A 17 -19.63 55.56 18.43
N GLY A 18 -18.60 55.02 19.08
CA GLY A 18 -17.84 53.88 18.56
C GLY A 18 -18.73 52.63 18.59
N LYS A 19 -18.98 52.04 17.43
CA LYS A 19 -19.66 50.74 17.32
C LYS A 19 -18.77 49.70 17.98
N GLN A 20 -19.22 49.13 19.10
CA GLN A 20 -18.58 47.95 19.67
C GLN A 20 -18.79 46.78 18.70
N THR A 21 -17.72 46.38 18.02
CA THR A 21 -17.65 45.09 17.36
C THR A 21 -17.51 44.04 18.44
N THR A 22 -18.65 43.49 18.88
CA THR A 22 -18.70 42.34 19.77
C THR A 22 -17.87 41.21 19.17
N VAL A 23 -16.92 40.68 19.95
CA VAL A 23 -16.01 39.56 19.59
C VAL A 23 -16.75 38.38 18.92
N ALA A 24 -18.04 38.19 19.22
CA ALA A 24 -18.92 37.23 18.56
C ALA A 24 -19.04 37.37 17.03
N GLY A 25 -19.01 38.60 16.49
CA GLY A 25 -19.13 38.84 15.04
C GLY A 25 -17.87 38.46 14.25
N ILE A 26 -16.70 38.60 14.86
CA ILE A 26 -15.41 38.23 14.25
C ILE A 26 -15.25 36.70 14.24
N VAL A 27 -15.69 36.02 15.31
CA VAL A 27 -15.66 34.54 15.37
C VAL A 27 -16.58 33.94 14.29
N LEU A 28 -17.78 34.48 14.09
CA LEU A 28 -18.70 33.98 13.06
C LEU A 28 -18.14 34.19 11.64
N ALA A 29 -17.52 35.33 11.37
CA ALA A 29 -16.90 35.61 10.06
C ALA A 29 -15.65 34.73 9.80
N VAL A 30 -14.85 34.43 10.83
CA VAL A 30 -13.69 33.52 10.72
C VAL A 30 -14.14 32.07 10.55
N VAL A 31 -15.22 31.64 11.21
CA VAL A 31 -15.77 30.28 11.03
C VAL A 31 -16.37 30.13 9.63
N VAL A 32 -17.13 31.11 9.13
CA VAL A 32 -17.70 31.06 7.77
C VAL A 32 -16.62 31.19 6.70
N GLY A 33 -15.64 32.09 6.87
CA GLY A 33 -14.50 32.25 5.94
C GLY A 33 -13.55 31.05 5.94
N GLY A 34 -13.33 30.43 7.11
CA GLY A 34 -12.59 29.17 7.22
C GLY A 34 -13.35 28.01 6.58
N TYR A 35 -14.68 27.96 6.74
CA TYR A 35 -15.51 26.92 6.16
C TYR A 35 -15.67 27.03 4.63
N THR A 36 -15.52 28.22 4.04
CA THR A 36 -15.55 28.39 2.57
C THR A 36 -14.21 28.07 1.91
N LEU A 37 -13.08 28.33 2.59
CA LEU A 37 -11.74 28.01 2.08
C LEU A 37 -11.36 26.53 2.27
N LEU A 38 -12.02 25.79 3.17
CA LEU A 38 -11.83 24.34 3.36
C LEU A 38 -12.75 23.45 2.51
N ARG A 39 -13.59 24.03 1.63
CA ARG A 39 -14.52 23.27 0.78
C ARG A 39 -13.88 22.34 -0.26
N PRO A 40 -12.70 22.59 -0.85
CA PRO A 40 -12.17 21.69 -1.87
C PRO A 40 -11.73 20.33 -1.32
N SER A 41 -11.34 20.26 -0.03
CA SER A 41 -10.62 19.09 0.52
C SER A 41 -11.49 18.03 1.18
N ILE A 42 -12.72 18.39 1.61
CA ILE A 42 -13.60 17.45 2.33
C ILE A 42 -14.51 16.69 1.35
N ASN A 43 -14.92 17.31 0.24
CA ASN A 43 -15.71 16.65 -0.81
C ASN A 43 -14.91 15.55 -1.53
N GLU A 44 -13.60 15.74 -1.74
CA GLU A 44 -12.76 14.76 -2.44
C GLU A 44 -12.35 13.56 -1.57
N ALA A 45 -12.40 13.68 -0.24
CA ALA A 45 -12.03 12.59 0.66
C ALA A 45 -13.20 11.71 1.13
N THR A 46 -14.46 12.16 0.98
CA THR A 46 -15.63 11.47 1.58
C THR A 46 -16.86 11.31 0.68
N GLY A 47 -16.93 11.96 -0.49
CA GLY A 47 -18.06 11.78 -1.44
C GLY A 47 -19.43 12.24 -0.93
N TRP A 48 -19.48 12.99 0.18
CA TRP A 48 -20.73 13.42 0.81
C TRP A 48 -21.21 14.75 0.19
N ASN A 49 -22.25 14.71 -0.64
CA ASN A 49 -22.91 15.92 -1.15
C ASN A 49 -23.79 16.56 -0.05
N LEU A 50 -23.31 17.63 0.57
CA LEU A 50 -24.09 18.40 1.55
C LEU A 50 -25.12 19.31 0.84
N PRO A 51 -26.39 19.35 1.26
CA PRO A 51 -27.40 20.20 0.66
C PRO A 51 -27.08 21.69 0.86
N ALA A 52 -27.24 22.48 -0.20
CA ALA A 52 -27.12 23.93 -0.14
C ALA A 52 -28.23 24.50 0.75
N LEU A 53 -27.87 25.26 1.78
CA LEU A 53 -28.84 26.03 2.55
C LEU A 53 -29.44 27.11 1.64
N PRO A 54 -30.78 27.27 1.58
CA PRO A 54 -31.40 28.34 0.80
C PRO A 54 -31.05 29.70 1.44
N GLY A 55 -30.16 30.43 0.78
CA GLY A 55 -29.88 31.82 1.08
C GLY A 55 -31.09 32.68 0.74
N LYS A 56 -31.70 33.26 1.78
CA LYS A 56 -32.80 34.21 1.71
C LYS A 56 -32.41 35.38 0.80
N GLN A 57 -33.11 35.50 -0.33
CA GLN A 57 -32.93 36.56 -1.32
C GLN A 57 -33.12 37.94 -0.68
N VAL A 58 -32.08 38.77 -0.75
CA VAL A 58 -32.22 40.22 -0.62
C VAL A 58 -32.15 40.79 -2.04
N ALA A 59 -33.29 41.27 -2.51
CA ALA A 59 -33.43 41.99 -3.75
C ALA A 59 -32.61 43.29 -3.73
N LYS A 60 -31.93 43.59 -4.84
CA LYS A 60 -31.89 44.91 -5.49
C LYS A 60 -31.12 44.85 -6.82
N ASP A 61 -31.92 44.87 -7.89
CA ASP A 61 -31.82 45.71 -9.09
C ASP A 61 -30.49 45.82 -9.87
N SER A 62 -30.55 45.18 -11.05
CA SER A 62 -30.39 45.79 -12.38
C SER A 62 -29.05 46.38 -12.81
N VAL A 63 -28.38 45.68 -13.74
CA VAL A 63 -28.01 46.26 -15.05
C VAL A 63 -27.99 45.18 -16.14
N ALA A 64 -28.62 45.49 -17.26
CA ALA A 64 -28.63 44.79 -18.55
C ALA A 64 -27.19 44.61 -19.10
N ASP A 65 -26.86 43.74 -20.06
CA ASP A 65 -27.50 43.54 -21.36
C ASP A 65 -26.83 42.38 -22.14
N ASN A 66 -27.53 41.90 -23.17
CA ASN A 66 -27.08 41.10 -24.33
C ASN A 66 -26.92 39.57 -24.22
N SER A 67 -28.06 38.90 -24.46
CA SER A 67 -28.18 37.72 -25.34
C SER A 67 -28.18 38.18 -26.82
N PRO A 68 -27.77 37.37 -27.82
CA PRO A 68 -28.58 36.20 -28.21
C PRO A 68 -27.83 34.96 -28.72
N ALA A 69 -28.41 33.78 -28.46
CA ALA A 69 -28.37 32.61 -29.36
C ALA A 69 -29.50 32.78 -30.41
N PRO A 70 -29.53 32.11 -31.59
CA PRO A 70 -29.61 30.63 -31.76
C PRO A 70 -28.80 30.14 -33.00
N VAL A 71 -28.67 28.87 -33.42
CA VAL A 71 -29.67 27.87 -33.85
C VAL A 71 -28.98 26.50 -34.14
N SER A 72 -29.82 25.46 -34.11
CA SER A 72 -29.75 24.03 -34.42
C SER A 72 -28.96 23.53 -35.65
N ASP A 73 -28.48 22.27 -35.59
CA ASP A 73 -29.01 21.10 -36.36
C ASP A 73 -28.20 19.82 -36.06
N GLN A 74 -28.83 18.77 -35.51
CA GLN A 74 -29.27 17.55 -36.20
C GLN A 74 -28.25 16.92 -37.18
N THR A 75 -27.76 15.71 -36.88
CA THR A 75 -28.19 14.48 -37.58
C THR A 75 -27.43 13.23 -37.11
N SER A 76 -28.23 12.20 -36.87
CA SER A 76 -27.93 10.78 -36.77
C SER A 76 -27.22 10.19 -37.99
N SER A 77 -26.42 9.13 -37.80
CA SER A 77 -26.48 7.93 -38.64
C SER A 77 -25.71 6.74 -38.05
N SER A 78 -26.49 5.69 -37.83
CA SER A 78 -26.14 4.29 -37.59
C SER A 78 -25.48 3.63 -38.81
N ARG A 79 -24.64 2.60 -38.62
CA ARG A 79 -24.76 1.31 -39.34
C ARG A 79 -23.85 0.21 -38.79
N SER A 80 -24.40 -0.99 -38.81
CA SER A 80 -23.92 -2.25 -38.26
C SER A 80 -23.44 -3.22 -39.36
N VAL A 81 -22.59 -4.20 -38.95
CA VAL A 81 -22.29 -5.57 -39.52
C VAL A 81 -21.59 -5.62 -40.91
N PRO A 82 -20.84 -6.70 -41.32
CA PRO A 82 -20.86 -8.08 -40.81
C PRO A 82 -19.54 -8.89 -40.72
N ALA A 83 -19.67 -10.04 -40.07
CA ALA A 83 -18.75 -11.19 -40.08
C ALA A 83 -18.79 -11.97 -41.41
N PRO A 84 -17.77 -12.81 -41.68
CA PRO A 84 -18.01 -14.06 -42.40
C PRO A 84 -17.33 -15.30 -41.79
N ASN A 85 -17.65 -16.41 -42.42
CA ASN A 85 -17.83 -17.78 -41.96
C ASN A 85 -16.58 -18.69 -42.04
N GLU A 86 -16.66 -19.83 -41.33
CA GLU A 86 -16.10 -21.18 -41.58
C GLU A 86 -14.94 -21.42 -42.57
N SER A 87 -13.90 -22.16 -42.12
CA SER A 87 -13.64 -23.55 -42.61
C SER A 87 -12.33 -24.18 -42.10
N ALA A 88 -12.46 -25.48 -41.78
CA ALA A 88 -11.53 -26.60 -42.02
C ALA A 88 -10.29 -26.87 -41.13
N LYS A 89 -10.38 -28.03 -40.44
CA LYS A 89 -9.41 -29.14 -40.22
C LYS A 89 -8.00 -28.83 -39.69
N PRO A 90 -7.50 -29.70 -38.77
CA PRO A 90 -6.52 -30.68 -39.23
C PRO A 90 -6.70 -32.10 -38.66
N ALA A 91 -6.10 -33.05 -39.39
CA ALA A 91 -6.04 -34.48 -39.13
C ALA A 91 -4.94 -34.87 -38.13
N THR A 92 -5.21 -35.90 -37.30
CA THR A 92 -4.32 -36.93 -36.70
C THR A 92 -3.04 -36.51 -35.95
N PRO A 93 -2.74 -37.16 -34.80
CA PRO A 93 -1.92 -38.40 -34.83
C PRO A 93 -2.49 -39.51 -33.91
N ARG A 94 -2.63 -40.75 -34.40
CA ARG A 94 -1.69 -41.88 -34.23
C ARG A 94 -1.26 -42.12 -32.77
N VAL A 95 -2.01 -42.99 -32.10
CA VAL A 95 -1.66 -43.70 -30.88
C VAL A 95 -0.81 -44.91 -31.28
N GLU A 96 0.43 -44.99 -30.80
CA GLU A 96 1.16 -46.23 -30.46
C GLU A 96 2.62 -45.89 -30.16
N SER A 97 3.04 -46.04 -28.90
CA SER A 97 4.21 -46.84 -28.51
C SER A 97 4.34 -46.83 -27.00
N GLN A 98 3.98 -47.97 -26.42
CA GLN A 98 4.39 -48.40 -25.09
C GLN A 98 5.90 -48.56 -25.10
N THR A 99 6.60 -47.99 -24.12
CA THR A 99 7.82 -48.61 -23.58
C THR A 99 7.91 -48.26 -22.10
N GLN A 100 7.58 -49.26 -21.29
CA GLN A 100 7.90 -49.33 -19.88
C GLN A 100 9.41 -49.12 -19.70
N SER A 101 9.82 -48.24 -18.82
CA SER A 101 11.16 -48.27 -18.24
C SER A 101 11.02 -48.46 -16.74
N GLN A 102 11.62 -49.56 -16.31
CA GLN A 102 11.52 -50.20 -15.03
C GLN A 102 12.15 -49.35 -13.92
N ARG A 103 11.53 -49.43 -12.75
CA ARG A 103 12.07 -49.05 -11.46
C ARG A 103 12.74 -50.29 -10.85
N ASN A 104 14.00 -50.16 -10.40
CA ASN A 104 14.59 -50.69 -9.15
C ASN A 104 16.12 -50.79 -9.30
N GLU A 105 16.87 -49.96 -8.57
CA GLU A 105 17.53 -50.26 -7.28
C GLU A 105 18.71 -51.24 -7.41
N THR A 106 19.94 -50.74 -7.21
CA THR A 106 20.98 -51.47 -6.48
C THR A 106 21.97 -50.47 -5.85
N ALA A 107 22.24 -50.70 -4.57
CA ALA A 107 23.09 -49.91 -3.68
C ALA A 107 24.59 -50.29 -3.75
N LYS A 108 25.37 -49.55 -2.94
CA LYS A 108 26.77 -49.74 -2.48
C LYS A 108 27.89 -49.25 -3.39
N SER A 109 28.62 -48.22 -2.93
CA SER A 109 29.77 -48.41 -2.03
C SER A 109 30.43 -47.06 -1.66
N PRO A 110 30.60 -46.70 -0.38
CA PRO A 110 31.51 -45.64 0.04
C PRO A 110 32.91 -46.22 0.32
N GLY A 111 33.91 -45.72 -0.40
CA GLY A 111 35.31 -46.09 -0.23
C GLY A 111 35.93 -45.52 1.07
N PRO A 112 36.83 -46.25 1.75
CA PRO A 112 37.45 -45.82 3.00
C PRO A 112 38.88 -45.28 2.79
N LEU A 113 39.12 -44.04 3.18
CA LEU A 113 40.45 -43.48 3.51
C LEU A 113 40.21 -42.48 4.66
N ALA A 114 40.54 -42.79 5.92
CA ALA A 114 41.88 -42.62 6.53
C ALA A 114 42.36 -41.16 6.38
N SER A 115 42.65 -40.34 7.39
CA SER A 115 43.25 -40.51 8.73
C SER A 115 43.11 -39.15 9.45
N LYS A 116 42.72 -39.06 10.72
CA LYS A 116 43.58 -39.12 11.93
C LYS A 116 44.69 -38.04 11.98
N MET A 117 44.43 -36.91 12.64
CA MET A 117 45.34 -36.10 13.50
C MET A 117 44.45 -35.29 14.47
N THR A 118 44.38 -35.60 15.77
CA THR A 118 45.26 -35.20 16.88
C THR A 118 45.13 -33.74 17.33
N ARG A 119 44.45 -33.58 18.48
CA ARG A 119 44.79 -32.80 19.70
C ARG A 119 45.27 -31.35 19.56
N GLY A 120 44.48 -30.46 20.17
CA GLY A 120 44.91 -29.13 20.61
C GLY A 120 43.84 -28.46 21.46
N ASP A 121 43.85 -28.71 22.78
CA ASP A 121 43.29 -27.78 23.77
C ASP A 121 44.09 -26.45 23.70
N PRO A 122 43.41 -25.32 23.90
CA PRO A 122 43.86 -24.46 24.98
C PRO A 122 42.71 -24.01 25.88
N ALA A 123 43.02 -24.04 27.17
CA ALA A 123 42.22 -23.50 28.24
C ALA A 123 42.01 -21.98 28.13
N SER A 124 40.88 -21.56 28.69
CA SER A 124 40.64 -20.28 29.35
C SER A 124 40.63 -19.02 28.48
N GLN A 125 39.43 -18.47 28.28
CA GLN A 125 39.14 -17.11 28.78
C GLN A 125 37.63 -16.85 28.84
N SER A 126 37.20 -16.59 30.06
CA SER A 126 35.91 -16.04 30.44
C SER A 126 35.73 -14.69 29.76
N ASN A 127 34.96 -14.65 28.67
CA ASN A 127 34.44 -13.40 28.12
C ASN A 127 32.94 -13.36 28.37
N SER A 128 32.56 -12.41 29.21
CA SER A 128 31.21 -11.94 29.46
C SER A 128 30.45 -11.77 28.14
N ALA A 129 29.64 -12.77 27.80
CA ALA A 129 28.66 -12.66 26.75
C ALA A 129 27.52 -11.78 27.29
N THR A 130 27.50 -10.53 26.84
CA THR A 130 26.34 -9.67 26.86
C THR A 130 25.13 -10.50 26.41
N ALA A 131 24.13 -10.62 27.29
CA ALA A 131 22.95 -11.43 27.06
C ALA A 131 22.26 -11.01 25.75
N GLN A 132 22.53 -11.75 24.68
CA GLN A 132 21.59 -11.86 23.57
C GLN A 132 20.34 -12.54 24.15
N PRO A 133 19.14 -11.98 23.96
CA PRO A 133 17.94 -12.71 24.32
C PRO A 133 17.92 -13.96 23.46
N THR A 134 18.13 -15.11 24.10
CA THR A 134 17.80 -16.42 23.54
C THR A 134 16.28 -16.42 23.43
N THR A 135 15.76 -15.88 22.32
CA THR A 135 14.37 -16.08 21.94
C THR A 135 14.19 -17.57 21.73
N ASP A 136 13.48 -18.21 22.66
CA ASP A 136 12.94 -19.54 22.44
C ASP A 136 12.18 -19.51 21.10
N ASN A 137 12.71 -20.23 20.11
CA ASN A 137 12.14 -20.28 18.77
C ASN A 137 10.78 -21.01 18.74
N SER A 138 10.31 -21.53 19.89
CA SER A 138 9.02 -22.21 20.03
C SER A 138 7.83 -21.27 19.85
N ASP A 139 8.02 -19.96 20.01
CA ASP A 139 6.93 -18.98 20.03
C ASP A 139 6.88 -18.14 18.74
N LEU A 140 7.61 -18.57 17.70
CA LEU A 140 7.67 -17.85 16.41
C LEU A 140 6.67 -18.41 15.40
N GLU A 141 5.76 -17.57 14.94
CA GLU A 141 4.85 -17.85 13.84
C GLU A 141 5.66 -17.97 12.53
N TYR A 142 5.48 -19.09 11.81
CA TYR A 142 6.31 -19.50 10.65
C TYR A 142 7.82 -19.56 10.94
N GLY A 143 8.22 -19.77 12.20
CA GLY A 143 9.64 -19.84 12.59
C GLY A 143 10.41 -18.52 12.39
N LEU A 144 9.73 -17.41 12.14
CA LEU A 144 10.35 -16.11 11.89
C LEU A 144 9.67 -14.98 12.64
N LEU A 145 8.35 -14.98 12.71
CA LEU A 145 7.59 -13.82 13.18
C LEU A 145 7.34 -13.90 14.69
N ARG A 146 7.67 -12.84 15.41
CA ARG A 146 7.33 -12.69 16.81
C ARG A 146 5.98 -12.00 16.95
N GLU A 147 5.05 -12.61 17.66
CA GLU A 147 3.82 -11.91 18.05
C GLU A 147 4.15 -10.83 19.10
N ILE A 148 3.73 -9.59 18.84
CA ILE A 148 3.97 -8.44 19.74
C ILE A 148 2.70 -7.96 20.44
N SER A 149 1.54 -8.37 19.94
CA SER A 149 0.21 -8.19 20.51
C SER A 149 -0.75 -9.10 19.75
N PRO A 150 -1.99 -9.35 20.23
CA PRO A 150 -2.95 -10.20 19.54
C PRO A 150 -3.09 -9.84 18.06
N ASP A 151 -2.89 -10.84 17.20
CA ASP A 151 -2.94 -10.74 15.73
C ASP A 151 -1.96 -9.69 15.16
N ARG A 152 -0.86 -9.38 15.84
CA ARG A 152 0.19 -8.50 15.31
C ARG A 152 1.54 -9.13 15.45
N PHE A 153 2.20 -9.25 14.31
CA PHE A 153 3.45 -9.96 14.20
C PHE A 153 4.54 -9.04 13.68
N LEU A 154 5.72 -9.14 14.25
CA LEU A 154 6.90 -8.38 13.88
C LEU A 154 7.97 -9.35 13.37
N SER A 155 8.52 -9.07 12.19
CA SER A 155 9.66 -9.82 11.68
C SER A 155 11.00 -9.31 12.24
N PRO A 156 12.08 -10.09 12.14
CA PRO A 156 13.42 -9.67 12.51
C PRO A 156 13.90 -8.40 11.78
N ALA A 157 13.49 -8.22 10.51
CA ALA A 157 13.80 -7.00 9.77
C ALA A 157 12.97 -5.78 10.21
N GLY A 158 12.02 -5.94 11.13
CA GLY A 158 11.17 -4.89 11.66
C GLY A 158 9.88 -4.65 10.86
N VAL A 159 9.49 -5.59 9.99
CA VAL A 159 8.23 -5.51 9.22
C VAL A 159 7.06 -5.90 10.11
N LEU A 160 6.04 -5.04 10.14
CA LEU A 160 4.85 -5.26 10.96
C LEU A 160 3.70 -5.83 10.11
N TYR A 161 3.17 -6.97 10.54
CA TYR A 161 2.01 -7.64 9.96
C TYR A 161 0.82 -7.46 10.91
N THR A 162 -0.30 -6.96 10.40
CA THR A 162 -1.47 -6.60 11.22
C THR A 162 -2.78 -7.02 10.55
N PRO A 163 -3.93 -6.88 11.23
CA PRO A 163 -5.23 -6.94 10.58
C PRO A 163 -5.45 -5.79 9.58
N GLY A 164 -6.45 -5.94 8.71
CA GLY A 164 -6.98 -4.88 7.83
C GLY A 164 -6.84 -5.10 6.32
N SER A 165 -6.67 -6.34 5.85
CA SER A 165 -6.84 -6.69 4.43
C SER A 165 -8.27 -7.17 4.14
N ALA A 166 -8.60 -7.43 2.87
CA ALA A 166 -9.89 -8.00 2.49
C ALA A 166 -10.11 -9.41 3.09
N GLU A 167 -9.00 -10.10 3.38
CA GLU A 167 -8.94 -11.41 4.01
C GLU A 167 -8.90 -11.34 5.55
N GLY A 168 -9.12 -10.16 6.14
CA GLY A 168 -9.04 -9.92 7.58
C GLY A 168 -7.62 -9.64 8.04
N HIS A 169 -6.62 -10.42 7.63
CA HIS A 169 -5.22 -10.28 8.05
C HIS A 169 -4.22 -10.20 6.90
N ARG A 170 -3.16 -9.38 7.06
CA ARG A 170 -2.11 -9.20 6.04
C ARG A 170 -1.36 -10.50 5.74
N LEU A 171 -1.19 -11.37 6.72
CA LEU A 171 -0.63 -12.71 6.51
C LEU A 171 -1.55 -13.58 5.66
N GLU A 172 -2.88 -13.49 5.82
CA GLU A 172 -3.81 -14.24 4.97
C GLU A 172 -3.74 -13.76 3.51
N HIS A 173 -3.68 -12.44 3.31
CA HIS A 173 -3.43 -11.87 1.98
C HIS A 173 -2.10 -12.37 1.39
N LEU A 174 -1.02 -12.36 2.18
CA LEU A 174 0.27 -12.87 1.75
C LEU A 174 0.23 -14.35 1.42
N ARG A 175 -0.53 -15.16 2.17
CA ARG A 175 -0.69 -16.59 1.89
C ARG A 175 -1.25 -16.82 0.49
N ARG A 176 -2.14 -15.96 0.00
CA ARG A 176 -2.64 -16.04 -1.39
C ARG A 176 -1.52 -15.87 -2.42
N HIS A 177 -0.43 -15.19 -2.09
CA HIS A 177 0.76 -15.05 -2.92
C HIS A 177 1.79 -16.17 -2.73
N THR A 178 1.45 -17.25 -2.02
CA THR A 178 2.32 -18.46 -1.93
C THR A 178 1.83 -19.59 -2.84
N LYS A 179 0.60 -19.47 -3.38
CA LYS A 179 -0.03 -20.49 -4.23
C LYS A 179 -0.55 -19.85 -5.50
N ASP A 180 -0.26 -20.48 -6.63
CA ASP A 180 -0.80 -20.01 -7.89
C ASP A 180 -2.33 -20.16 -7.95
N GLN A 181 -2.95 -19.26 -8.69
CA GLN A 181 -4.37 -19.26 -8.99
C GLN A 181 -4.52 -19.23 -10.52
N PRO A 182 -4.33 -20.36 -11.23
CA PRO A 182 -4.26 -20.38 -12.70
C PRO A 182 -5.51 -19.83 -13.40
N ASN A 183 -6.66 -19.91 -12.73
CA ASN A 183 -7.94 -19.42 -13.24
C ASN A 183 -8.19 -17.93 -12.92
N ARG A 184 -7.33 -17.29 -12.12
CA ARG A 184 -7.43 -15.86 -11.81
C ARG A 184 -7.10 -15.04 -13.06
N SER A 185 -7.93 -14.05 -13.36
CA SER A 185 -7.66 -13.12 -14.44
C SER A 185 -6.38 -12.31 -14.19
N GLY A 186 -5.60 -12.10 -15.26
CA GLY A 186 -4.39 -11.29 -15.20
C GLY A 186 -3.17 -12.03 -14.66
N LYS A 187 -2.15 -11.23 -14.28
CA LYS A 187 -0.90 -11.68 -13.66
C LYS A 187 -1.06 -11.81 -12.14
N HIS A 188 -0.42 -12.81 -11.58
CA HIS A 188 -0.39 -13.04 -10.14
C HIS A 188 1.00 -13.46 -9.68
N GLY A 189 1.69 -12.62 -8.91
CA GLY A 189 3.00 -13.01 -8.36
C GLY A 189 2.85 -14.10 -7.31
N VAL A 190 3.62 -15.17 -7.43
CA VAL A 190 3.64 -16.31 -6.50
C VAL A 190 5.05 -16.51 -5.98
N PHE A 191 5.24 -16.42 -4.66
CA PHE A 191 6.51 -16.65 -3.98
C PHE A 191 6.91 -18.13 -4.03
N ASP A 192 8.21 -18.38 -4.08
CA ASP A 192 8.76 -19.72 -3.82
C ASP A 192 8.86 -19.97 -2.30
N GLY A 193 8.73 -21.23 -1.87
CA GLY A 193 9.02 -21.65 -0.49
C GLY A 193 7.89 -21.44 0.52
N ASP A 194 6.64 -21.48 0.07
CA ASP A 194 5.44 -21.33 0.92
C ASP A 194 5.49 -20.05 1.78
N MET A 195 4.91 -20.06 2.99
CA MET A 195 4.82 -18.87 3.82
C MET A 195 6.19 -18.47 4.38
N GLU A 196 6.96 -19.44 4.86
CA GLU A 196 8.29 -19.26 5.44
C GLU A 196 9.24 -18.60 4.42
N GLY A 197 9.24 -19.09 3.18
CA GLY A 197 10.03 -18.55 2.08
C GLY A 197 9.57 -17.17 1.64
N ALA A 198 8.26 -16.93 1.58
CA ALA A 198 7.71 -15.61 1.29
C ALA A 198 8.10 -14.58 2.36
N LEU A 199 7.98 -14.93 3.64
CA LEU A 199 8.33 -14.06 4.77
C LEU A 199 9.83 -13.76 4.80
N ALA A 200 10.68 -14.78 4.66
CA ALA A 200 12.13 -14.58 4.58
C ALA A 200 12.53 -13.69 3.39
N THR A 201 11.84 -13.84 2.25
CA THR A 201 12.05 -13.00 1.08
C THR A 201 11.63 -11.55 1.33
N ILE A 202 10.50 -11.32 2.00
CA ILE A 202 10.01 -9.98 2.36
C ILE A 202 10.97 -9.30 3.33
N ASP A 203 11.49 -10.00 4.33
CA ASP A 203 12.49 -9.45 5.26
C ASP A 203 13.73 -8.97 4.52
N LYS A 204 14.28 -9.81 3.63
CA LYS A 204 15.43 -9.42 2.81
C LYS A 204 15.13 -8.30 1.83
N ALA A 205 13.91 -8.26 1.29
CA ALA A 205 13.50 -7.16 0.42
C ALA A 205 13.36 -5.85 1.22
N TYR A 206 12.83 -5.90 2.45
CA TYR A 206 12.70 -4.75 3.33
C TYR A 206 14.07 -4.20 3.75
N GLU A 207 15.00 -5.05 4.20
CA GLU A 207 16.38 -4.66 4.51
C GLU A 207 17.04 -3.91 3.33
N LYS A 208 16.93 -4.48 2.12
CA LYS A 208 17.44 -3.86 0.89
C LYS A 208 16.75 -2.54 0.56
N ALA A 209 15.44 -2.47 0.73
CA ALA A 209 14.67 -1.26 0.50
C ALA A 209 15.11 -0.13 1.44
N GLN A 210 15.28 -0.41 2.74
CA GLN A 210 15.77 0.56 3.72
C GLN A 210 17.22 1.00 3.41
N ALA A 211 18.05 0.10 2.90
CA ALA A 211 19.41 0.41 2.47
C ALA A 211 19.50 1.07 1.07
N ASN A 212 18.36 1.33 0.40
CA ASN A 212 18.29 1.80 -0.99
C ASN A 212 19.09 0.94 -1.99
N GLN A 213 19.21 -0.36 -1.72
CA GLN A 213 20.00 -1.29 -2.53
C GLN A 213 19.13 -1.93 -3.62
N ARG A 214 19.44 -1.66 -4.89
CA ARG A 214 18.75 -2.24 -6.06
C ARG A 214 17.22 -2.11 -5.97
N THR A 215 16.76 -0.96 -5.51
CA THR A 215 15.33 -0.68 -5.31
C THR A 215 14.93 0.58 -6.06
N THR A 216 13.69 0.61 -6.55
CA THR A 216 12.99 1.86 -6.81
C THR A 216 12.05 2.15 -5.65
N LYS A 217 11.71 3.43 -5.46
CA LYS A 217 10.81 3.91 -4.42
C LYS A 217 9.81 4.87 -5.04
N GLU A 218 8.54 4.62 -4.79
CA GLU A 218 7.41 5.49 -5.16
C GLU A 218 6.59 5.77 -3.90
N VAL A 219 5.99 6.97 -3.81
CA VAL A 219 5.14 7.36 -2.69
C VAL A 219 3.74 7.65 -3.23
N ASP A 220 2.75 6.99 -2.63
CA ASP A 220 1.33 7.13 -2.96
C ASP A 220 0.55 7.45 -1.68
N GLY A 221 0.31 8.74 -1.45
CA GLY A 221 -0.28 9.25 -0.21
C GLY A 221 0.55 8.85 1.02
N LYS A 222 -0.01 7.99 1.88
CA LYS A 222 0.67 7.46 3.09
C LYS A 222 1.47 6.19 2.81
N ARG A 223 1.37 5.64 1.60
CA ARG A 223 2.02 4.38 1.22
C ARG A 223 3.35 4.65 0.55
N THR A 224 4.32 3.81 0.88
CA THR A 224 5.58 3.72 0.14
C THR A 224 5.60 2.40 -0.60
N ILE A 225 5.83 2.47 -1.90
CA ILE A 225 5.92 1.32 -2.80
C ILE A 225 7.39 1.16 -3.15
N TYR A 226 7.98 0.02 -2.78
CA TYR A 226 9.31 -0.37 -3.21
C TYR A 226 9.19 -1.45 -4.28
N THR A 227 10.02 -1.35 -5.32
CA THR A 227 10.29 -2.49 -6.21
C THR A 227 11.75 -2.88 -6.03
N VAL A 228 11.98 -4.00 -5.36
CA VAL A 228 13.30 -4.45 -4.93
C VAL A 228 13.77 -5.59 -5.84
N ASP A 229 14.94 -5.45 -6.44
CA ASP A 229 15.59 -6.55 -7.15
C ASP A 229 16.39 -7.44 -6.19
N MET A 230 15.94 -8.68 -6.08
CA MET A 230 16.47 -9.64 -5.14
C MET A 230 17.76 -10.30 -5.65
N GLY A 231 18.09 -10.15 -6.94
CA GLY A 231 19.27 -10.70 -7.57
C GLY A 231 19.20 -12.21 -7.84
N LYS A 232 18.26 -12.91 -7.22
CA LYS A 232 17.98 -14.34 -7.37
C LYS A 232 16.49 -14.57 -7.69
N ARG A 233 16.14 -15.79 -8.06
CA ARG A 233 14.73 -16.19 -8.19
C ARG A 233 14.06 -16.11 -6.80
N VAL A 234 12.83 -15.58 -6.78
CA VAL A 234 11.99 -15.46 -5.58
C VAL A 234 10.58 -15.99 -5.76
N GLY A 235 10.27 -16.49 -6.95
CA GLY A 235 8.92 -16.85 -7.33
C GLY A 235 8.75 -16.95 -8.83
N PHE A 236 7.51 -16.81 -9.26
CA PHE A 236 7.10 -16.74 -10.66
C PHE A 236 5.84 -15.89 -10.81
N VAL A 237 5.54 -15.51 -12.05
CA VAL A 237 4.27 -14.87 -12.41
C VAL A 237 3.29 -15.96 -12.83
N GLY A 238 2.30 -16.21 -11.99
CA GLY A 238 1.16 -17.07 -12.25
C GLY A 238 -0.09 -16.30 -12.69
N GLY A 239 -1.26 -16.86 -12.38
CA GLY A 239 -2.54 -16.42 -12.94
C GLY A 239 -2.73 -16.89 -14.38
N ARG A 240 -3.87 -16.55 -14.99
CA ARG A 240 -4.18 -16.97 -16.37
C ARG A 240 -3.13 -16.49 -17.37
N ASP A 241 -2.61 -15.28 -17.17
CA ASP A 241 -1.59 -14.70 -18.04
C ASP A 241 -0.22 -15.34 -17.79
N GLY A 242 0.12 -15.60 -16.53
CA GLY A 242 1.34 -16.34 -16.16
C GLY A 242 1.35 -17.73 -16.78
N GLN A 243 0.24 -18.47 -16.65
CA GLN A 243 0.09 -19.82 -17.20
C GLN A 243 0.25 -19.81 -18.73
N ARG A 244 -0.31 -18.83 -19.44
CA ARG A 244 -0.12 -18.65 -20.89
C ARG A 244 1.34 -18.41 -21.25
N SER A 245 2.07 -17.70 -20.40
CA SER A 245 3.51 -17.42 -20.56
C SER A 245 4.42 -18.50 -19.95
N ARG A 246 3.89 -19.67 -19.58
CA ARG A 246 4.63 -20.77 -18.92
C ARG A 246 5.29 -20.36 -17.60
N ASN A 247 4.58 -19.56 -16.80
CA ASN A 247 4.96 -19.14 -15.44
C ASN A 247 6.38 -18.58 -15.35
N PRO A 248 6.65 -17.41 -15.98
CA PRO A 248 7.99 -16.86 -16.04
C PRO A 248 8.53 -16.56 -14.64
N MET A 249 9.82 -16.79 -14.43
CA MET A 249 10.46 -16.58 -13.14
C MET A 249 10.39 -15.10 -12.70
N ALA A 250 10.14 -14.90 -11.41
CA ALA A 250 10.17 -13.58 -10.78
C ALA A 250 11.48 -13.41 -10.01
N ARG A 251 12.08 -12.22 -10.12
CA ARG A 251 13.35 -11.86 -9.45
C ARG A 251 13.23 -10.59 -8.60
N ARG A 252 12.12 -9.87 -8.75
CA ARG A 252 11.84 -8.65 -8.02
C ARG A 252 10.67 -8.87 -7.09
N VAL A 253 10.62 -8.07 -6.03
CA VAL A 253 9.50 -8.04 -5.09
C VAL A 253 8.95 -6.63 -5.06
N ARG A 254 7.64 -6.50 -5.23
CA ARG A 254 6.94 -5.26 -4.92
C ARG A 254 6.50 -5.31 -3.48
N LEU A 255 6.94 -4.34 -2.68
CA LEU A 255 6.53 -4.14 -1.29
C LEU A 255 5.69 -2.88 -1.21
N VAL A 256 4.50 -2.96 -0.62
CA VAL A 256 3.67 -1.80 -0.32
C VAL A 256 3.58 -1.66 1.19
N LEU A 257 4.02 -0.52 1.70
CA LEU A 257 4.20 -0.26 3.13
C LEU A 257 3.50 1.02 3.57
N GLU A 258 3.02 1.05 4.80
CA GLU A 258 2.68 2.28 5.55
C GLU A 258 3.65 2.37 6.74
N GLY A 259 4.71 3.17 6.63
CA GLY A 259 5.83 3.11 7.56
C GLY A 259 6.55 1.75 7.46
N ASN A 260 6.58 0.97 8.54
CA ASN A 260 7.05 -0.43 8.55
C ASN A 260 5.92 -1.46 8.48
N ARG A 261 4.65 -1.03 8.42
CA ARG A 261 3.50 -1.92 8.32
C ARG A 261 3.34 -2.42 6.89
N LEU A 262 3.29 -3.74 6.72
CA LEU A 262 3.04 -4.37 5.44
C LEU A 262 1.56 -4.22 5.03
N ILE A 263 1.34 -3.72 3.80
CA ILE A 263 0.02 -3.65 3.17
C ILE A 263 -0.18 -4.83 2.22
N THR A 264 0.81 -5.08 1.36
CA THR A 264 0.89 -6.27 0.50
C THR A 264 2.32 -6.43 -0.01
N ALA A 265 2.69 -7.66 -0.41
CA ALA A 265 3.92 -7.96 -1.10
C ALA A 265 3.69 -9.07 -2.12
N PHE A 266 4.33 -8.97 -3.28
CA PHE A 266 4.27 -10.01 -4.30
C PHE A 266 5.47 -9.98 -5.27
N PRO A 267 5.85 -11.13 -5.86
CA PRO A 267 6.88 -11.18 -6.89
C PRO A 267 6.45 -10.52 -8.20
N LEU A 268 7.43 -9.98 -8.94
CA LEU A 268 7.29 -9.39 -10.28
C LEU A 268 8.20 -10.04 -11.33
#